data_AF-A0A319BAW4-F1
#
_entry.id   AF-A0A319BAW4-F1
#
_cell.length_a   1.000
_cell.length_b   1.000
_cell.length_c   1.000
_cell.angle_alpha   90.00
_cell.angle_beta   90.00
_cell.angle_gamma   90.00
#
_symmetry.space_group_name_H-M   'P 1'
#
loop_
_entity.id
_entity.type
_entity.pdbx_description
1 polymer ?
#
loop_
_entity_poly.entity_id
_entity_poly.type
_entity_poly.pdbx_seq_one_letter_code
_entity_poly.pdbx_strand_id
1 'polypeptide(L)'
;MDCEGSPDYKALYFEAKTELDRERERTRKAEERADELEVERERLREELEVERKRSRRTTFGELLQYCHTIFSAPLRVEKLTSCTEVETLQPKGKYCPLKLELWKSCDTEQEKIYRAVRMYLEPPGSAAFRLFTPRLGLESMGEHFDRPISSERDVAAHGQFTVESQVQKILAEL
;
A
#
# COMPACT_ATOMS: atom_id res chain seq x y z
N MET A 1 -39.26 28.63 73.42
CA MET A 1 -39.65 28.68 72.01
C MET A 1 -38.58 29.50 71.34
N ASP A 2 -37.50 28.84 70.94
CA ASP A 2 -36.39 29.50 70.27
C ASP A 2 -36.57 29.24 68.78
N CYS A 3 -36.79 30.32 68.02
CA CYS A 3 -36.86 30.26 66.56
C CYS A 3 -35.45 29.98 66.03
N GLU A 4 -35.13 28.71 65.84
CA GLU A 4 -33.90 28.27 65.18
C GLU A 4 -33.85 28.81 63.75
N GLY A 5 -32.85 29.67 63.51
CA GLY A 5 -32.18 29.97 62.23
C GLY A 5 -32.99 29.83 60.95
N SER A 6 -33.59 30.94 60.49
CA SER A 6 -33.97 31.05 59.07
C SER A 6 -32.71 30.88 58.21
N PRO A 7 -32.71 29.97 57.21
CA PRO A 7 -31.56 29.79 56.34
C PRO A 7 -31.20 31.08 55.60
N ASP A 8 -29.91 31.37 55.43
CA ASP A 8 -29.45 32.41 54.53
C ASP A 8 -29.64 31.93 53.07
N TYR A 9 -30.82 32.18 52.53
CA TYR A 9 -31.21 31.81 51.17
C TYR A 9 -30.27 32.38 50.10
N LYS A 10 -29.58 33.49 50.39
CA LYS A 10 -28.61 34.09 49.46
C LYS A 10 -27.33 33.25 49.44
N ALA A 11 -26.82 32.84 50.60
CA ALA A 11 -25.68 31.93 50.69
C ALA A 11 -25.98 30.59 50.01
N LEU A 12 -27.14 29.98 50.29
CA LEU A 12 -27.57 28.72 49.66
C LEU A 12 -27.69 28.84 48.13
N TYR A 13 -28.20 29.95 47.62
CA TYR A 13 -28.29 30.20 46.17
C TYR A 13 -26.91 30.28 45.50
N PHE A 14 -25.94 30.97 46.13
CA PHE A 14 -24.58 31.04 45.59
C PHE A 14 -23.87 29.69 45.65
N GLU A 15 -24.02 28.94 46.73
CA GLU A 15 -23.46 27.59 46.87
C GLU A 15 -23.99 26.66 45.77
N ALA A 16 -25.32 26.56 45.62
CA ALA A 16 -25.95 25.77 44.57
C ALA A 16 -25.51 26.18 43.15
N LYS A 17 -25.33 27.48 42.91
CA LYS A 17 -24.80 27.98 41.64
C LYS A 17 -23.35 27.54 41.40
N THR A 18 -22.49 27.61 42.43
CA THR A 18 -21.11 27.14 42.29
C THR A 18 -21.01 25.64 42.08
N GLU A 19 -21.90 24.84 42.67
CA GLU A 19 -21.96 23.41 42.44
C GLU A 19 -22.40 23.09 41.01
N LEU A 20 -23.44 23.76 40.51
CA LEU A 20 -23.89 23.62 39.12
C LEU A 20 -22.78 23.98 38.12
N ASP A 21 -22.05 25.07 38.36
CA ASP A 21 -20.94 25.48 37.49
C ASP A 21 -19.78 24.46 37.53
N ARG A 22 -19.48 23.89 38.70
CA ARG A 22 -18.49 22.79 38.83
C ARG A 22 -18.94 21.52 38.13
N GLU A 23 -20.22 21.18 38.19
CA GLU A 23 -20.79 20.02 37.51
C GLU A 23 -20.73 20.20 35.99
N ARG A 24 -21.13 21.36 35.48
CA ARG A 24 -21.01 21.72 34.05
C ARG A 24 -19.58 21.67 33.55
N GLU A 25 -18.63 22.13 34.37
CA GLU A 25 -17.21 22.06 34.01
C GLU A 25 -16.72 20.61 33.97
N ARG A 26 -17.20 19.76 34.88
CA ARG A 26 -16.88 18.32 34.89
C ARG A 26 -17.50 17.60 33.71
N THR A 27 -18.74 17.91 33.35
CA THR A 27 -19.40 17.31 32.18
C THR A 27 -18.69 17.75 30.90
N ARG A 28 -18.39 19.05 30.75
CA ARG A 28 -17.63 19.55 29.61
C ARG A 28 -16.29 18.85 29.46
N LYS A 29 -15.52 18.74 30.55
CA LYS A 29 -14.23 18.01 30.54
C LYS A 29 -14.37 16.51 30.30
N ALA A 30 -15.51 15.91 30.65
CA ALA A 30 -15.77 14.51 30.36
C ALA A 30 -16.14 14.31 28.89
N GLU A 31 -16.94 15.21 28.32
CA GLU A 31 -17.30 15.25 26.90
C GLU A 31 -16.05 15.49 26.04
N GLU A 32 -15.23 16.51 26.34
CA GLU A 32 -13.99 16.79 25.61
C GLU A 32 -13.05 15.57 25.58
N ARG A 33 -12.89 14.87 26.71
CA ARG A 33 -12.08 13.64 26.76
C ARG A 33 -12.72 12.49 26.01
N ALA A 34 -14.04 12.39 26.00
CA ALA A 34 -14.74 11.37 25.24
C ALA A 34 -14.58 11.60 23.73
N ASP A 35 -14.66 12.85 23.29
CA ASP A 35 -14.45 13.26 21.89
C ASP A 35 -13.00 12.98 21.45
N GLU A 36 -12.01 13.33 22.28
CA GLU A 36 -10.59 13.02 22.03
C GLU A 36 -10.35 11.52 21.86
N LEU A 37 -10.93 10.69 22.75
CA LEU A 37 -10.83 9.24 22.68
C LEU A 37 -11.54 8.65 21.45
N GLU A 38 -12.66 9.24 21.04
CA GLU A 38 -13.37 8.81 19.83
C GLU A 38 -12.55 9.07 18.58
N VAL A 39 -11.96 10.25 18.47
CA VAL A 39 -11.07 10.63 17.36
C VAL A 39 -9.83 9.73 17.31
N GLU A 40 -9.19 9.47 18.45
CA GLU A 40 -8.04 8.55 18.52
C GLU A 40 -8.43 7.13 18.11
N ARG A 41 -9.58 6.64 18.59
CA ARG A 41 -10.09 5.32 18.23
C ARG A 41 -10.40 5.20 16.74
N GLU A 42 -10.97 6.24 16.13
CA GLU A 42 -11.23 6.26 14.69
C GLU A 42 -9.92 6.21 13.90
N ARG A 43 -8.95 7.05 14.27
CA ARG A 43 -7.61 7.05 13.66
C ARG A 43 -6.94 5.68 13.76
N LEU A 44 -6.97 5.03 14.92
CA LEU A 44 -6.39 3.69 15.11
C LEU A 44 -7.11 2.64 14.25
N ARG A 45 -8.43 2.75 14.06
CA ARG A 45 -9.18 1.86 13.16
C ARG A 45 -8.77 2.06 11.71
N GLU A 46 -8.60 3.30 11.27
CA GLU A 46 -8.15 3.61 9.92
C GLU A 46 -6.73 3.09 9.66
N GLU A 47 -5.78 3.35 10.57
CA GLU A 47 -4.41 2.87 10.49
C GLU A 47 -4.36 1.33 10.44
N LEU A 48 -5.14 0.66 11.28
CA LEU A 48 -5.26 -0.80 11.27
C LEU A 48 -5.82 -1.32 9.94
N GLU A 49 -6.85 -0.67 9.39
CA GLU A 49 -7.45 -1.08 8.13
C GLU A 49 -6.47 -0.89 6.94
N VAL A 50 -5.67 0.18 6.96
CA VAL A 50 -4.59 0.39 5.99
C VAL A 50 -3.55 -0.72 6.08
N GLU A 51 -3.07 -1.05 7.27
CA GLU A 51 -2.08 -2.12 7.46
C GLU A 51 -2.62 -3.51 7.10
N ARG A 52 -3.89 -3.78 7.41
CA ARG A 52 -4.56 -5.01 6.95
C ARG A 52 -4.63 -5.08 5.42
N LYS A 53 -4.91 -3.96 4.75
CA LYS A 53 -4.92 -3.89 3.28
C LYS A 53 -3.51 -4.03 2.68
N ARG A 54 -2.46 -3.56 3.35
CA ARG A 54 -1.07 -3.74 2.90
C ARG A 54 -0.58 -5.17 3.08
N SER A 55 -1.00 -5.82 4.17
CA SER A 55 -0.54 -7.16 4.56
C SER A 55 -1.37 -8.31 3.95
N ARG A 56 -2.60 -8.04 3.49
CA ARG A 56 -3.43 -9.06 2.81
C ARG A 56 -2.83 -9.46 1.46
N ARG A 57 -3.05 -10.72 1.06
CA ARG A 57 -2.75 -11.18 -0.31
C ARG A 57 -3.54 -10.38 -1.35
N THR A 58 -2.91 -10.19 -2.49
CA THR A 58 -3.45 -9.39 -3.60
C THR A 58 -4.25 -10.25 -4.56
N THR A 59 -5.24 -9.65 -5.21
CA THR A 59 -5.88 -10.26 -6.39
C THR A 59 -4.97 -10.14 -7.62
N PHE A 60 -5.31 -10.80 -8.72
CA PHE A 60 -4.54 -10.71 -9.95
C PHE A 60 -4.45 -9.26 -10.46
N GLY A 61 -5.57 -8.54 -10.48
CA GLY A 61 -5.62 -7.13 -10.87
C GLY A 61 -4.83 -6.22 -9.92
N GLU A 62 -4.96 -6.41 -8.61
CA GLU A 62 -4.18 -5.68 -7.61
C GLU A 62 -2.67 -5.94 -7.79
N LEU A 63 -2.26 -7.19 -8.03
CA LEU A 63 -0.86 -7.55 -8.30
C LEU A 63 -0.31 -6.80 -9.50
N LEU A 64 -0.99 -6.85 -10.65
CA LEU A 64 -0.53 -6.19 -11.88
C LEU A 64 -0.41 -4.67 -11.68
N GLN A 65 -1.40 -4.07 -11.01
CA GLN A 65 -1.35 -2.64 -10.70
C GLN A 65 -0.16 -2.30 -9.81
N TYR A 66 0.09 -3.06 -8.74
CA TYR A 66 1.21 -2.81 -7.85
C TYR A 66 2.56 -3.06 -8.52
N CYS A 67 2.69 -4.08 -9.36
CA CYS A 67 3.88 -4.29 -10.16
C CYS A 67 4.20 -3.07 -11.03
N HIS A 68 3.18 -2.48 -11.67
CA HIS A 68 3.35 -1.26 -12.44
C HIS A 68 3.75 -0.07 -11.56
N THR A 69 3.01 0.21 -10.48
CA THR A 69 3.23 1.41 -9.67
C THR A 69 4.50 1.37 -8.82
N ILE A 70 4.91 0.18 -8.36
CA ILE A 70 6.07 0.01 -7.47
C ILE A 70 7.35 -0.22 -8.29
N PHE A 71 7.30 -0.95 -9.40
CA PHE A 71 8.51 -1.31 -10.14
C PHE A 71 8.68 -0.53 -11.43
N SER A 72 7.69 -0.58 -12.33
CA SER A 72 7.86 -0.08 -13.70
C SER A 72 7.77 1.44 -13.81
N ALA A 73 6.80 2.07 -13.15
CA ALA A 73 6.58 3.50 -13.21
C ALA A 73 7.72 4.35 -12.59
N PRO A 74 8.29 3.98 -11.41
CA PRO A 74 9.38 4.76 -10.82
C PRO A 74 10.76 4.42 -11.39
N LEU A 75 10.86 3.50 -12.35
CA LEU A 75 12.13 3.02 -12.91
C LEU A 75 12.94 4.17 -13.52
N ARG A 76 14.18 4.32 -13.06
CA ARG A 76 15.13 5.33 -13.55
C ARG A 76 16.40 4.64 -14.02
N VAL A 77 17.01 5.17 -15.08
CA VAL A 77 18.34 4.77 -15.55
C VAL A 77 19.31 5.89 -15.21
N GLU A 78 20.50 5.54 -14.74
CA GLU A 78 21.54 6.52 -14.43
C GLU A 78 22.00 7.26 -15.70
N LYS A 79 22.53 8.48 -15.53
CA LYS A 79 23.05 9.26 -16.65
C LYS A 79 24.25 8.54 -17.26
N LEU A 80 24.29 8.48 -18.59
CA LEU A 80 25.36 7.83 -19.35
C LEU A 80 26.78 8.38 -19.02
N THR A 81 26.88 9.59 -18.48
CA THR A 81 28.15 10.23 -18.09
C THR A 81 28.88 9.56 -16.93
N SER A 82 28.20 8.74 -16.11
CA SER A 82 28.81 7.94 -15.04
C SER A 82 29.10 6.50 -15.48
N CYS A 83 28.68 6.09 -16.68
CA CYS A 83 28.94 4.76 -17.17
C CYS A 83 30.42 4.59 -17.50
N THR A 84 31.01 3.53 -16.96
CA THR A 84 32.34 3.11 -17.35
C THR A 84 32.25 2.61 -18.79
N GLU A 85 32.95 3.27 -19.72
CA GLU A 85 33.15 2.74 -21.07
C GLU A 85 34.02 1.49 -20.96
N VAL A 86 33.37 0.35 -20.74
CA VAL A 86 34.04 -0.94 -20.86
C VAL A 86 33.97 -1.33 -22.33
N GLU A 87 35.12 -1.66 -22.93
CA GLU A 87 35.15 -2.26 -24.26
C GLU A 87 34.15 -3.42 -24.29
N THR A 88 33.16 -3.31 -25.17
CA THR A 88 32.14 -4.32 -25.36
C THR A 88 32.82 -5.56 -25.95
N LEU A 89 33.29 -6.44 -25.06
CA LEU A 89 33.79 -7.74 -25.46
C LEU A 89 32.65 -8.43 -26.20
N GLN A 90 32.91 -8.82 -27.45
CA GLN A 90 31.96 -9.63 -28.19
C GLN A 90 31.59 -10.85 -27.32
N PRO A 91 30.30 -11.15 -27.16
CA PRO A 91 29.87 -12.24 -26.28
C PRO A 91 30.37 -13.57 -26.86
N LYS A 92 31.54 -14.03 -26.39
CA LYS A 92 32.11 -15.32 -26.80
C LYS A 92 31.18 -16.45 -26.34
N GLY A 93 30.76 -17.29 -27.28
CA GLY A 93 29.97 -18.49 -26.99
C GLY A 93 28.48 -18.28 -26.71
N LYS A 94 27.93 -17.06 -26.88
CA LYS A 94 26.48 -16.83 -26.79
C LYS A 94 25.85 -16.79 -28.18
N TYR A 95 24.68 -17.41 -28.34
CA TYR A 95 23.90 -17.29 -29.57
C TYR A 95 23.38 -15.85 -29.70
N CYS A 96 23.91 -15.11 -30.66
CA CYS A 96 23.43 -13.78 -31.00
C CYS A 96 22.54 -13.90 -32.26
N PRO A 97 21.25 -13.51 -32.19
CA PRO A 97 20.39 -13.50 -33.37
C PRO A 97 20.98 -12.62 -34.47
N LEU A 98 21.10 -13.15 -35.69
CA LEU A 98 21.58 -12.38 -36.84
C LEU A 98 20.54 -11.38 -37.35
N LYS A 99 19.26 -11.61 -37.04
CA LYS A 99 18.13 -10.79 -37.45
C LYS A 99 17.05 -10.82 -36.38
N LEU A 100 16.53 -9.65 -36.04
CA LEU A 100 15.30 -9.51 -35.26
C LEU A 100 14.14 -9.28 -36.22
N GLU A 101 13.08 -10.08 -36.10
CA GLU A 101 11.88 -9.93 -36.92
C GLU A 101 10.72 -9.44 -36.06
N LEU A 102 9.88 -8.58 -36.65
CA LEU A 102 8.70 -8.07 -35.97
C LEU A 102 7.67 -9.19 -35.78
N TRP A 103 7.31 -9.44 -34.53
CA TRP A 103 6.20 -10.34 -34.20
C TRP A 103 4.86 -9.63 -34.44
N LYS A 104 4.36 -9.71 -35.68
CA LYS A 104 3.15 -8.98 -36.12
C LYS A 104 1.88 -9.27 -35.33
N SER A 105 1.75 -10.47 -34.76
CA SER A 105 0.56 -10.88 -33.99
C SER A 105 0.75 -10.77 -32.47
N CYS A 106 1.87 -10.21 -32.00
CA CYS A 106 2.22 -10.16 -30.59
C CYS A 106 1.08 -9.60 -29.73
N ASP A 107 0.57 -8.42 -30.06
CA ASP A 107 -0.48 -7.74 -29.29
C ASP A 107 -1.76 -8.58 -29.19
N THR A 108 -2.14 -9.22 -30.31
CA THR A 108 -3.36 -10.04 -30.36
C THR A 108 -3.20 -11.33 -29.55
N GLU A 109 -2.04 -11.97 -29.62
CA GLU A 109 -1.74 -13.18 -28.85
C GLU A 109 -1.61 -12.87 -27.35
N GLN A 110 -0.94 -11.78 -26.98
CA GLN A 110 -0.82 -11.33 -25.59
C GLN A 110 -2.18 -10.99 -24.98
N GLU A 111 -3.04 -10.28 -25.71
CA GLU A 111 -4.39 -9.94 -25.24
C GLU A 111 -5.24 -11.20 -25.01
N LYS A 112 -5.16 -12.20 -25.91
CA LYS A 112 -5.87 -13.48 -25.73
C LYS A 112 -5.41 -14.19 -24.46
N ILE A 113 -4.09 -14.28 -24.25
CA ILE A 113 -3.51 -14.93 -23.06
C ILE A 113 -3.93 -14.18 -21.79
N TYR A 114 -3.80 -12.85 -21.79
CA TYR A 114 -4.20 -12.02 -20.66
C TYR A 114 -5.67 -12.22 -20.30
N ARG A 115 -6.57 -12.19 -21.29
CA ARG A 115 -8.01 -12.42 -21.05
C ARG A 115 -8.28 -13.80 -20.48
N ALA A 116 -7.64 -14.85 -21.00
CA ALA A 116 -7.81 -16.21 -20.52
C ALA A 116 -7.38 -16.34 -19.05
N VAL A 117 -6.18 -15.84 -18.72
CA VAL A 117 -5.65 -15.82 -17.35
C VAL A 117 -6.55 -15.02 -16.42
N ARG A 118 -7.00 -13.83 -16.84
CA ARG A 118 -7.88 -12.98 -16.04
C ARG A 118 -9.24 -13.64 -15.80
N MET A 119 -9.84 -14.26 -16.80
CA MET A 119 -11.13 -14.96 -16.62
C MET A 119 -11.03 -16.11 -15.61
N TYR A 120 -9.88 -16.77 -15.55
CA TYR A 120 -9.62 -17.85 -14.60
C TYR A 120 -9.39 -17.33 -13.17
N LEU A 121 -8.51 -16.34 -13.01
CA LEU A 121 -8.11 -15.82 -11.70
C LEU A 121 -9.09 -14.80 -11.10
N GLU A 122 -9.89 -14.14 -11.94
CA GLU A 122 -10.89 -13.14 -11.54
C GLU A 122 -12.20 -13.34 -12.34
N PRO A 123 -12.95 -14.43 -12.08
CA PRO A 123 -14.17 -14.73 -12.84
C PRO A 123 -15.24 -13.65 -12.63
N PRO A 124 -15.91 -13.18 -13.71
CA PRO A 124 -16.99 -12.20 -13.60
C PRO A 124 -18.11 -12.68 -12.68
N GLY A 125 -18.60 -11.81 -11.79
CA GLY A 125 -19.69 -12.14 -10.87
C GLY A 125 -19.26 -12.95 -9.64
N SER A 126 -17.96 -13.23 -9.46
CA SER A 126 -17.40 -13.83 -8.25
C SER A 126 -16.41 -12.89 -7.57
N ALA A 127 -16.11 -13.14 -6.29
CA ALA A 127 -15.05 -12.43 -5.61
C ALA A 127 -13.69 -12.86 -6.17
N ALA A 128 -12.87 -11.90 -6.60
CA ALA A 128 -11.53 -12.16 -7.11
C ALA A 128 -10.65 -12.92 -6.10
N PHE A 129 -9.91 -13.92 -6.57
CA PHE A 129 -9.06 -14.74 -5.69
C PHE A 129 -7.85 -13.94 -5.21
N ARG A 130 -7.61 -13.95 -3.89
CA ARG A 130 -6.49 -13.26 -3.23
C ARG A 130 -5.30 -14.20 -3.05
N LEU A 131 -4.64 -14.53 -4.16
CA LEU A 131 -3.59 -15.55 -4.24
C LEU A 131 -2.19 -14.96 -4.36
N PHE A 132 -2.02 -13.66 -4.50
CA PHE A 132 -0.71 -13.11 -4.86
C PHE A 132 -0.03 -12.40 -3.69
N THR A 133 1.24 -12.08 -3.91
CA THR A 133 2.11 -11.41 -2.93
C THR A 133 1.40 -10.19 -2.34
N PRO A 134 1.33 -10.04 -1.01
CA PRO A 134 0.82 -8.83 -0.38
C PRO A 134 1.55 -7.57 -0.87
N ARG A 135 0.85 -6.44 -0.84
CA ARG A 135 1.44 -5.14 -1.24
C ARG A 135 2.70 -4.84 -0.44
N LEU A 136 2.70 -5.10 0.86
CA LEU A 136 3.87 -4.90 1.73
C LEU A 136 5.11 -5.66 1.24
N GLY A 137 4.93 -6.89 0.75
CA GLY A 137 6.03 -7.69 0.21
C GLY A 137 6.56 -7.13 -1.11
N LEU A 138 5.68 -6.59 -1.95
CA LEU A 138 6.09 -5.92 -3.20
C LEU A 138 6.81 -4.59 -2.92
N GLU A 139 6.36 -3.81 -1.94
CA GLU A 139 7.00 -2.57 -1.51
C GLU A 139 8.43 -2.83 -1.01
N SER A 140 8.63 -3.86 -0.17
CA SER A 140 9.95 -4.27 0.30
C SER A 140 10.90 -4.66 -0.84
N MET A 141 10.37 -5.31 -1.89
CA MET A 141 11.16 -5.59 -3.10
C MET A 141 11.47 -4.32 -3.91
N GLY A 142 10.54 -3.35 -3.90
CA GLY A 142 10.64 -2.09 -4.64
C GLY A 142 11.73 -1.17 -4.12
N GLU A 143 12.00 -1.19 -2.81
CA GLU A 143 13.07 -0.40 -2.16
C GLU A 143 14.44 -0.61 -2.82
N HIS A 144 14.70 -1.80 -3.40
CA HIS A 144 15.93 -2.07 -4.12
C HIS A 144 16.14 -1.17 -5.36
N PHE A 145 15.05 -0.66 -5.92
CA PHE A 145 15.01 0.12 -7.16
C PHE A 145 14.69 1.60 -6.93
N ASP A 146 14.74 2.08 -5.68
CA ASP A 146 14.62 3.51 -5.39
C ASP A 146 15.79 4.32 -5.97
N ARG A 147 16.94 3.66 -6.21
CA ARG A 147 18.06 4.24 -6.95
C ARG A 147 17.94 3.96 -8.45
N PRO A 148 18.51 4.83 -9.31
CA PRO A 148 18.61 4.53 -10.74
C PRO A 148 19.41 3.24 -11.02
N ILE A 149 19.02 2.52 -12.06
CA ILE A 149 19.78 1.41 -12.64
C ILE A 149 21.10 1.97 -13.18
N SER A 150 22.22 1.45 -12.69
CA SER A 150 23.57 1.86 -13.09
C SER A 150 24.45 0.72 -13.56
N SER A 151 24.00 -0.53 -13.42
CA SER A 151 24.79 -1.71 -13.76
C SER A 151 23.96 -2.84 -14.38
N GLU A 152 24.63 -3.78 -15.06
CA GLU A 152 24.00 -5.01 -15.57
C GLU A 152 23.35 -5.84 -14.45
N ARG A 153 23.95 -5.83 -13.24
CA ARG A 153 23.36 -6.51 -12.08
C ARG A 153 22.02 -5.91 -11.69
N ASP A 154 21.86 -4.60 -11.80
CA ASP A 154 20.61 -3.91 -11.48
C ASP A 154 19.53 -4.27 -12.51
N VAL A 155 19.90 -4.37 -13.79
CA VAL A 155 19.00 -4.84 -14.85
C VAL A 155 18.57 -6.29 -14.60
N ALA A 156 19.51 -7.17 -14.27
CA ALA A 156 19.23 -8.57 -13.96
C ALA A 156 18.31 -8.71 -12.74
N ALA A 157 18.60 -7.98 -11.66
CA ALA A 157 17.76 -7.94 -10.47
C ALA A 157 16.34 -7.45 -10.81
N HIS A 158 16.22 -6.37 -11.60
CA HIS A 158 14.93 -5.87 -12.03
C HIS A 158 14.12 -6.92 -12.80
N GLY A 159 14.73 -7.58 -13.79
CA GLY A 159 14.05 -8.66 -14.54
C GLY A 159 13.57 -9.79 -13.62
N GLN A 160 14.42 -10.24 -12.70
CA GLN A 160 14.11 -11.33 -11.78
C GLN A 160 12.97 -10.98 -10.81
N PHE A 161 13.03 -9.83 -10.14
CA PHE A 161 12.08 -9.45 -9.11
C PHE A 161 10.72 -9.02 -9.68
N THR A 162 10.73 -8.30 -10.80
CA THR A 162 9.53 -7.62 -11.31
C THR A 162 8.77 -8.47 -12.32
N VAL A 163 9.47 -9.30 -13.09
CA VAL A 163 8.88 -10.13 -14.13
C VAL A 163 8.93 -11.60 -13.75
N GLU A 164 10.12 -12.19 -13.63
CA GLU A 164 10.25 -13.65 -13.53
C GLU A 164 9.56 -14.21 -12.28
N SER A 165 9.84 -13.64 -11.11
CA SER A 165 9.25 -14.09 -9.85
C SER A 165 7.73 -13.93 -9.82
N GLN A 166 7.20 -12.85 -10.40
CA GLN A 166 5.75 -12.62 -10.41
C GLN A 166 5.05 -13.53 -11.42
N VAL A 167 5.65 -13.76 -12.59
CA VAL A 167 5.14 -14.70 -13.59
C VAL A 167 5.15 -16.12 -13.04
N GLN A 168 6.21 -16.55 -12.35
CA GLN A 168 6.25 -17.87 -11.70
C GLN A 168 5.12 -18.04 -10.68
N LYS A 169 4.81 -17.00 -9.89
CA LYS A 169 3.68 -17.02 -8.95
C LYS A 169 2.34 -17.10 -9.66
N ILE A 170 2.17 -16.40 -10.79
CA ILE A 170 0.96 -16.51 -11.61
C ILE A 170 0.80 -17.92 -12.16
N LEU A 171 1.86 -18.47 -12.76
CA LEU A 171 1.86 -19.82 -13.34
C LEU A 171 1.60 -20.91 -12.30
N ALA A 172 2.05 -20.74 -11.06
CA ALA A 172 1.80 -21.69 -9.98
C ALA A 172 0.33 -21.78 -9.55
N GLU A 173 -0.47 -20.77 -9.88
CA GLU A 173 -1.89 -20.69 -9.54
C GLU A 173 -2.81 -20.99 -10.75
N LEU A 174 -2.25 -21.24 -11.94
CA LEU A 174 -2.97 -21.67 -13.16
C LEU A 174 -3.04 -23.19 -13.26
#